data_AF-A0A0U1E114-F1
#
_entry.id   AF-A0A0U1E114-F1
#
_cell.length_a   1.000
_cell.length_b   1.000
_cell.length_c   1.000
_cell.angle_alpha   90.00
_cell.angle_beta   90.00
_cell.angle_gamma   90.00
#
_symmetry.space_group_name_H-M   'P 1'
#
loop_
_entity.id
_entity.type
_entity.pdbx_description
1 polymer ?
#
loop_
_entity_poly.entity_id
_entity_poly.type
_entity_poly.pdbx_seq_one_letter_code
_entity_poly.pdbx_strand_id
1 'polypeptide(L)'
;MIGGTSAEFALKTAKLASAHHLDSLPTSGTAAGNGFRDCDFEQQILTATQQLGIGAQFGGKYFCHDVRVVRLPRHGGSLPIALAVSCAADRHIVGKISRDGVFLEQLEVDPARFLPDVAGGFDDDAVRIDLDQSLAATRAQLSAHPVGTRVSLTGTMVVARDLAHAKIRDRLDAGEPLPDYLRRYPVYYAGPAKRPDGYASGSFGPTTGGRMDSYVERFQAAGGSLVMLAKGNRSDAVRRSCQAHGGFYLGSIGGPAARLAQDCITSVETVEYGELGMEAVLKIHVKDFPAFIVIDDKGHDFYRNDRTSLTIGAIPQ
;
A
#
# COMPACT_ATOMS: atom_id res chain seq x y z
N MET A 1 19.85 6.74 4.96
CA MET A 1 20.77 7.33 5.96
C MET A 1 21.87 6.32 6.23
N ILE A 2 23.13 6.77 6.28
CA ILE A 2 24.32 5.91 6.43
C ILE A 2 25.21 6.46 7.55
N GLY A 3 25.51 5.64 8.57
CA GLY A 3 26.23 6.08 9.77
C GLY A 3 25.28 6.53 10.88
N GLY A 4 25.81 7.18 11.91
CA GLY A 4 25.02 7.63 13.07
C GLY A 4 25.62 7.14 14.39
N THR A 5 25.34 7.89 15.44
CA THR A 5 25.83 7.60 16.80
C THR A 5 25.10 6.44 17.48
N SER A 6 23.89 6.13 17.02
CA SER A 6 23.07 5.01 17.49
C SER A 6 21.97 4.66 16.48
N ALA A 7 21.29 3.54 16.69
CA ALA A 7 20.22 3.07 15.80
C ALA A 7 19.00 4.01 15.81
N GLU A 8 18.64 4.54 16.96
CA GLU A 8 17.54 5.48 17.14
C GLU A 8 17.87 6.86 16.53
N PHE A 9 19.13 7.32 16.61
CA PHE A 9 19.54 8.56 15.95
C PHE A 9 19.54 8.40 14.42
N ALA A 10 19.98 7.25 13.94
CA ALA A 10 19.92 6.84 12.55
C ALA A 10 18.48 6.87 12.01
N LEU A 11 17.53 6.25 12.72
CA LEU A 11 16.11 6.23 12.35
C LEU A 11 15.46 7.61 12.42
N LYS A 12 15.75 8.41 13.46
CA LYS A 12 15.28 9.80 13.55
C LYS A 12 15.75 10.62 12.35
N THR A 13 17.02 10.50 11.99
CA THR A 13 17.59 11.21 10.83
C THR A 13 16.93 10.75 9.52
N ALA A 14 16.72 9.45 9.34
CA ALA A 14 16.01 8.92 8.17
C ALA A 14 14.57 9.43 8.09
N LYS A 15 13.85 9.51 9.21
CA LYS A 15 12.50 10.10 9.27
C LYS A 15 12.51 11.57 8.83
N LEU A 16 13.42 12.39 9.38
CA LEU A 16 13.52 13.81 9.01
C LEU A 16 13.92 14.00 7.54
N ALA A 17 14.86 13.19 7.04
CA ALA A 17 15.25 13.21 5.63
C ALA A 17 14.08 12.83 4.70
N SER A 18 13.26 11.84 5.08
CA SER A 18 12.09 11.45 4.27
C SER A 18 11.00 12.52 4.19
N ALA A 19 11.00 13.49 5.11
CA ALA A 19 10.11 14.65 5.12
C ALA A 19 10.82 15.92 4.63
N HIS A 20 11.93 15.78 3.89
CA HIS A 20 12.74 16.86 3.31
C HIS A 20 13.23 17.93 4.32
N HIS A 21 13.16 17.63 5.62
CA HIS A 21 13.50 18.58 6.68
C HIS A 21 15.02 18.84 6.81
N LEU A 22 15.82 18.05 6.09
CA LEU A 22 17.28 18.10 6.10
C LEU A 22 17.84 18.55 4.75
N ASP A 23 17.01 19.11 3.88
CA ASP A 23 17.40 19.44 2.50
C ASP A 23 18.48 20.51 2.43
N SER A 24 18.56 21.39 3.43
CA SER A 24 19.56 22.46 3.54
C SER A 24 20.86 22.03 4.24
N LEU A 25 21.07 20.73 4.52
CA LEU A 25 22.36 20.26 5.04
C LEU A 25 23.49 20.55 4.02
N PRO A 26 24.74 20.71 4.50
CA PRO A 26 25.90 20.74 3.61
C PRO A 26 25.94 19.51 2.70
N THR A 27 26.55 19.63 1.52
CA THR A 27 26.68 18.54 0.55
C THR A 27 28.04 17.81 0.61
N SER A 28 28.87 18.17 1.58
CA SER A 28 30.16 17.53 1.85
C SER A 28 30.46 17.48 3.35
N GLY A 29 31.19 16.46 3.76
CA GLY A 29 31.67 16.32 5.13
C GLY A 29 32.89 17.20 5.41
N THR A 30 33.19 17.43 6.69
CA THR A 30 34.45 18.04 7.13
C THR A 30 35.19 17.12 8.09
N ALA A 31 36.44 17.45 8.42
CA ALA A 31 37.24 16.73 9.43
C ALA A 31 36.58 16.70 10.82
N ALA A 32 35.67 17.62 11.12
CA ALA A 32 34.90 17.62 12.37
C ALA A 32 33.81 16.53 12.41
N GLY A 33 33.58 15.81 11.31
CA GLY A 33 32.62 14.70 11.27
C GLY A 33 31.16 15.14 11.26
N ASN A 34 30.84 16.33 10.74
CA ASN A 34 29.45 16.76 10.57
C ASN A 34 28.71 15.92 9.51
N GLY A 35 27.42 15.73 9.73
CA GLY A 35 26.54 15.10 8.73
C GLY A 35 26.38 15.95 7.47
N PHE A 36 26.15 15.30 6.34
CA PHE A 36 25.97 15.95 5.05
C PHE A 36 25.04 15.15 4.12
N ARG A 37 24.45 15.84 3.14
CA ARG A 37 23.69 15.22 2.04
C ARG A 37 24.62 14.77 0.93
N ASP A 38 24.46 13.52 0.51
CA ASP A 38 25.23 12.91 -0.57
C ASP A 38 24.41 12.90 -1.86
N CYS A 39 24.46 14.01 -2.61
CA CYS A 39 23.66 14.22 -3.81
C CYS A 39 24.02 13.23 -4.94
N ASP A 40 25.29 12.84 -5.04
CA ASP A 40 25.73 11.86 -6.03
C ASP A 40 25.08 10.50 -5.77
N PHE A 41 25.04 10.07 -4.51
CA PHE A 41 24.40 8.81 -4.16
C PHE A 41 22.87 8.89 -4.23
N GLU A 42 22.26 10.04 -3.92
CA GLU A 42 20.83 10.30 -4.17
C GLU A 42 20.48 10.01 -5.65
N GLN A 43 21.25 10.55 -6.60
CA GLN A 43 21.01 10.37 -8.02
C GLN A 43 21.24 8.92 -8.49
N GLN A 44 22.25 8.24 -7.94
CA GLN A 44 22.50 6.83 -8.27
C GLN A 44 21.35 5.93 -7.79
N ILE A 45 20.87 6.12 -6.55
CA ILE A 45 19.71 5.37 -6.03
C ILE A 45 18.47 5.68 -6.85
N LEU A 46 18.20 6.95 -7.16
CA LEU A 46 17.03 7.31 -7.97
C LEU A 46 17.08 6.62 -9.34
N THR A 47 18.22 6.68 -10.04
CA THR A 47 18.42 5.99 -11.32
C THR A 47 18.21 4.48 -11.20
N ALA A 48 18.76 3.87 -10.15
CA ALA A 48 18.59 2.44 -9.90
C ALA A 48 17.13 2.06 -9.65
N THR A 49 16.39 2.86 -8.87
CA THR A 49 14.96 2.60 -8.60
C THR A 49 14.10 2.72 -9.84
N GLN A 50 14.47 3.60 -10.79
CA GLN A 50 13.77 3.73 -12.07
C GLN A 50 13.92 2.51 -12.99
N GLN A 51 14.95 1.70 -12.76
CA GLN A 51 15.25 0.49 -13.53
C GLN A 51 14.65 -0.78 -12.93
N LEU A 52 14.08 -0.71 -11.71
CA LEU A 52 13.46 -1.86 -11.04
C LEU A 52 12.21 -2.39 -11.75
N GLY A 53 11.55 -1.55 -12.54
CA GLY A 53 10.28 -1.90 -13.19
C GLY A 53 9.08 -2.01 -12.26
N ILE A 54 9.23 -1.79 -10.93
CA ILE A 54 8.12 -1.77 -9.96
C ILE A 54 7.17 -0.60 -10.21
N GLY A 55 7.74 0.57 -10.56
CA GLY A 55 7.01 1.79 -10.86
C GLY A 55 6.06 2.26 -9.76
N ALA A 56 5.05 3.04 -10.17
CA ALA A 56 4.06 3.59 -9.27
C ALA A 56 2.99 2.53 -8.95
N GLN A 57 3.35 1.61 -8.06
CA GLN A 57 2.55 0.45 -7.63
C GLN A 57 2.42 -0.66 -8.66
N PHE A 58 1.98 -0.39 -9.90
CA PHE A 58 1.65 -1.43 -10.89
C PHE A 58 2.56 -1.41 -12.12
N GLY A 59 3.88 -1.42 -11.89
CA GLY A 59 4.87 -1.46 -12.94
C GLY A 59 5.29 -0.07 -13.44
N GLY A 60 6.49 0.00 -14.02
CA GLY A 60 7.02 1.19 -14.70
C GLY A 60 8.18 1.88 -13.99
N LYS A 61 8.32 3.19 -14.22
CA LYS A 61 9.52 3.97 -13.83
C LYS A 61 9.43 4.60 -12.43
N TYR A 62 8.26 5.09 -12.05
CA TYR A 62 8.10 6.00 -10.90
C TYR A 62 7.94 5.28 -9.56
N PHE A 63 8.95 4.50 -9.16
CA PHE A 63 8.99 3.88 -7.83
C PHE A 63 9.29 4.89 -6.72
N CYS A 64 10.16 5.86 -7.00
CA CYS A 64 10.48 6.98 -6.13
C CYS A 64 10.19 8.31 -6.85
N HIS A 65 9.65 9.29 -6.13
CA HIS A 65 9.59 10.67 -6.61
C HIS A 65 11.00 11.27 -6.65
N ASP A 66 11.71 11.16 -5.53
CA ASP A 66 13.11 11.53 -5.35
C ASP A 66 13.75 10.69 -4.23
N VAL A 67 15.01 10.99 -3.91
CA VAL A 67 15.78 10.30 -2.86
C VAL A 67 16.50 11.33 -2.01
N ARG A 68 16.65 11.05 -0.71
CA ARG A 68 17.54 11.77 0.22
C ARG A 68 18.54 10.81 0.86
N VAL A 69 19.83 11.11 0.74
CA VAL A 69 20.91 10.33 1.36
C VAL A 69 21.69 11.24 2.30
N VAL A 70 21.54 11.00 3.60
CA VAL A 70 22.33 11.68 4.63
C VAL A 70 23.40 10.73 5.14
N ARG A 71 24.66 11.17 5.07
CA ARG A 71 25.82 10.51 5.69
C ARG A 71 26.12 11.15 7.04
N LEU A 72 26.35 10.31 8.05
CA LEU A 72 26.61 10.71 9.43
C LEU A 72 27.94 10.12 9.94
N PRO A 73 28.59 10.76 10.93
CA PRO A 73 29.70 10.14 11.64
C PRO A 73 29.24 8.88 12.36
N ARG A 74 30.18 7.99 12.68
CA ARG A 74 29.91 6.71 13.34
C ARG A 74 31.06 6.31 14.23
N HIS A 75 30.78 5.46 15.22
CA HIS A 75 31.83 4.73 15.92
C HIS A 75 32.55 3.77 14.96
N GLY A 76 33.86 3.54 15.14
CA GLY A 76 34.67 2.72 14.22
C GLY A 76 34.14 1.30 14.02
N GLY A 77 33.66 0.68 15.10
CA GLY A 77 33.04 -0.67 15.10
C GLY A 77 31.54 -0.71 14.76
N SER A 78 30.97 0.37 14.22
CA SER A 78 29.52 0.44 13.96
C SER A 78 29.22 1.16 12.65
N LEU A 79 28.17 0.73 11.94
CA LEU A 79 27.64 1.40 10.76
C LEU A 79 26.11 1.20 10.70
N PRO A 80 25.33 1.94 11.51
CA PRO A 80 23.89 1.87 11.40
C PRO A 80 23.45 2.43 10.04
N ILE A 81 22.51 1.74 9.39
CA ILE A 81 21.90 2.16 8.13
C ILE A 81 20.39 2.15 8.36
N ALA A 82 19.73 3.25 8.00
CA ALA A 82 18.30 3.40 8.15
C ALA A 82 17.67 3.88 6.85
N LEU A 83 16.57 3.22 6.47
CA LEU A 83 15.75 3.56 5.32
C LEU A 83 14.36 3.95 5.82
N ALA A 84 13.82 5.04 5.27
CA ALA A 84 12.49 5.53 5.55
C ALA A 84 11.90 6.12 4.26
N VAL A 85 10.58 6.08 4.14
CA VAL A 85 9.85 6.64 3.01
C VAL A 85 8.76 7.57 3.51
N SER A 86 8.49 8.65 2.76
CA SER A 86 7.19 9.30 2.78
C SER A 86 6.34 8.71 1.66
N CYS A 87 5.06 8.48 1.92
CA CYS A 87 4.17 7.81 0.98
C CYS A 87 3.35 8.83 0.17
N ALA A 88 2.45 8.37 -0.71
CA ALA A 88 1.55 9.24 -1.47
C ALA A 88 0.67 10.16 -0.59
N ALA A 89 0.51 9.83 0.70
CA ALA A 89 -0.05 10.73 1.69
C ALA A 89 1.07 11.48 2.43
N ASP A 90 1.90 12.19 1.67
CA ASP A 90 3.03 12.99 2.16
C ASP A 90 2.52 14.21 2.91
N ARG A 91 2.59 14.15 4.24
CA ARG A 91 1.87 15.06 5.14
C ARG A 91 2.76 15.50 6.28
N HIS A 92 3.35 16.67 6.11
CA HIS A 92 4.11 17.39 7.12
C HIS A 92 3.85 18.89 6.94
N ILE A 93 3.95 19.65 8.03
CA ILE A 93 3.82 21.11 8.01
C ILE A 93 4.82 21.69 9.02
N VAL A 94 5.61 22.66 8.61
CA VAL A 94 6.49 23.39 9.51
C VAL A 94 5.73 24.55 10.14
N GLY A 95 5.86 24.71 11.46
CA GLY A 95 5.33 25.85 12.19
C GLY A 95 6.42 26.59 12.96
N LYS A 96 6.27 27.89 13.13
CA LYS A 96 7.13 28.70 14.01
C LYS A 96 6.29 29.68 14.82
N ILE A 97 6.72 29.93 16.05
CA ILE A 97 6.18 30.98 16.91
C ILE A 97 7.29 31.99 17.14
N SER A 98 7.01 33.27 16.88
CA SER A 98 7.92 34.38 17.17
C SER A 98 7.20 35.47 17.94
N ARG A 99 7.93 36.54 18.28
CA ARG A 99 7.34 37.78 18.82
C ARG A 99 6.26 38.39 17.89
N ASP A 100 6.27 38.03 16.61
CA ASP A 100 5.39 38.57 15.59
C ASP A 100 4.14 37.69 15.37
N GLY A 101 4.03 36.53 16.05
CA GLY A 101 2.84 35.68 16.02
C GLY A 101 3.13 34.19 15.77
N VAL A 102 2.08 33.48 15.33
CA VAL A 102 2.11 32.06 14.97
C VAL A 102 2.09 31.94 13.46
N PHE A 103 3.05 31.21 12.90
CA PHE A 103 3.21 31.02 11.46
C PHE A 103 3.19 29.53 11.14
N LEU A 104 2.48 29.17 10.08
CA LEU A 104 2.45 27.83 9.52
C LEU A 104 2.90 27.89 8.06
N GLU A 105 3.56 26.83 7.61
CA GLU A 105 3.90 26.61 6.22
C GLU A 105 2.64 26.63 5.34
N GLN A 106 2.71 27.40 4.25
CA GLN A 106 1.63 27.47 3.27
C GLN A 106 1.75 26.28 2.31
N LEU A 107 0.79 25.37 2.37
CA LEU A 107 0.64 24.29 1.40
C LEU A 107 -0.07 24.78 0.13
N GLU A 108 -0.05 23.97 -0.92
CA GLU A 108 -0.86 24.21 -2.11
C GLU A 108 -2.36 24.13 -1.79
N VAL A 109 -3.14 25.10 -2.29
CA VAL A 109 -4.60 25.17 -2.11
C VAL A 109 -5.37 24.93 -3.41
N ASP A 110 -4.72 25.04 -4.56
CA ASP A 110 -5.25 24.69 -5.88
C ASP A 110 -4.42 23.55 -6.51
N PRO A 111 -4.62 22.30 -6.06
CA PRO A 111 -3.91 21.15 -6.65
C PRO A 111 -4.38 20.83 -8.07
N ALA A 112 -5.53 21.36 -8.52
CA ALA A 112 -6.08 21.07 -9.84
C ALA A 112 -5.18 21.58 -10.97
N ARG A 113 -4.37 22.62 -10.72
CA ARG A 113 -3.37 23.14 -11.68
C ARG A 113 -2.31 22.11 -12.09
N PHE A 114 -2.10 21.05 -11.31
CA PHE A 114 -1.15 19.97 -11.63
C PHE A 114 -1.78 18.85 -12.47
N LEU A 115 -3.10 18.91 -12.74
CA LEU A 115 -3.75 17.95 -13.62
C LEU A 115 -3.32 18.20 -15.08
N PRO A 116 -2.83 17.18 -15.79
CA PRO A 116 -2.51 17.31 -17.20
C PRO A 116 -3.78 17.45 -18.04
N ASP A 117 -3.68 18.14 -19.17
CA ASP A 117 -4.71 18.11 -20.21
C ASP A 117 -4.62 16.77 -20.96
N VAL A 118 -5.50 15.83 -20.60
CA VAL A 118 -5.61 14.51 -21.24
C VAL A 118 -6.66 14.57 -22.34
N ALA A 119 -6.25 15.11 -23.50
CA ALA A 119 -7.10 15.33 -24.68
C ALA A 119 -7.63 14.06 -25.39
N GLY A 120 -7.44 12.86 -24.82
CA GLY A 120 -7.75 11.57 -25.47
C GLY A 120 -8.71 10.63 -24.71
N GLY A 121 -9.22 11.04 -23.54
CA GLY A 121 -9.91 10.10 -22.64
C GLY A 121 -8.95 9.05 -22.05
N PHE A 122 -9.49 8.15 -21.23
CA PHE A 122 -8.76 7.00 -20.71
C PHE A 122 -9.27 5.74 -21.41
N ASP A 123 -8.38 4.84 -21.83
CA ASP A 123 -8.80 3.54 -22.36
C ASP A 123 -9.68 2.82 -21.31
N ASP A 124 -10.84 2.33 -21.73
CA ASP A 124 -11.83 1.60 -20.90
C ASP A 124 -11.63 0.08 -21.00
N ASP A 125 -10.39 -0.37 -21.16
CA ASP A 125 -10.05 -1.78 -21.33
C ASP A 125 -10.17 -2.61 -20.03
N ALA A 126 -10.82 -2.07 -18.99
CA ALA A 126 -11.00 -2.79 -17.74
C ALA A 126 -12.06 -3.89 -17.93
N VAL A 127 -11.72 -5.11 -17.52
CA VAL A 127 -12.70 -6.20 -17.47
C VAL A 127 -13.69 -5.90 -16.35
N ARG A 128 -14.97 -5.76 -16.71
CA ARG A 128 -16.05 -5.54 -15.74
C ARG A 128 -16.40 -6.86 -15.05
N ILE A 129 -16.33 -6.87 -13.72
CA ILE A 129 -16.63 -8.04 -12.89
C ILE A 129 -17.81 -7.70 -11.97
N ASP A 130 -18.87 -8.48 -12.10
CA ASP A 130 -20.05 -8.42 -11.24
C ASP A 130 -19.85 -9.33 -10.02
N LEU A 131 -19.85 -8.72 -8.83
CA LEU A 131 -19.60 -9.36 -7.53
C LEU A 131 -20.88 -9.85 -6.86
N ASP A 132 -22.07 -9.46 -7.33
CA ASP A 132 -23.35 -9.90 -6.74
C ASP A 132 -23.82 -11.27 -7.30
N GLN A 133 -23.03 -11.85 -8.20
CA GLN A 133 -23.10 -13.26 -8.55
C GLN A 133 -22.56 -14.15 -7.41
N SER A 134 -22.50 -15.45 -7.64
CA SER A 134 -21.82 -16.34 -6.70
C SER A 134 -20.31 -16.13 -6.73
N LEU A 135 -19.62 -16.30 -5.59
CA LEU A 135 -18.16 -16.22 -5.53
C LEU A 135 -17.47 -17.22 -6.51
N ALA A 136 -18.11 -18.36 -6.79
CA ALA A 136 -17.64 -19.31 -7.79
C ALA A 136 -17.68 -18.72 -9.22
N ALA A 137 -18.74 -17.99 -9.57
CA ALA A 137 -18.85 -17.30 -10.85
C ALA A 137 -17.82 -16.17 -10.98
N THR A 138 -17.64 -15.36 -9.92
CA THR A 138 -16.59 -14.33 -9.86
C THR A 138 -15.20 -14.94 -10.08
N ARG A 139 -14.88 -16.05 -9.40
CA ARG A 139 -13.60 -16.76 -9.59
C ARG A 139 -13.43 -17.31 -11.00
N ALA A 140 -14.49 -17.84 -11.61
CA ALA A 140 -14.44 -18.33 -12.99
C ALA A 140 -14.14 -17.19 -13.98
N GLN A 141 -14.75 -16.01 -13.79
CA GLN A 141 -14.43 -14.82 -14.60
C GLN A 141 -12.98 -14.38 -14.39
N LEU A 142 -12.50 -14.29 -13.14
CA LEU A 142 -11.11 -13.93 -12.85
C LEU A 142 -10.10 -14.93 -13.44
N SER A 143 -10.41 -16.23 -13.43
CA SER A 143 -9.54 -17.28 -13.96
C SER A 143 -9.32 -17.19 -15.47
N ALA A 144 -10.23 -16.54 -16.21
CA ALA A 144 -10.12 -16.32 -17.64
C ALA A 144 -9.06 -15.26 -18.03
N HIS A 145 -8.49 -14.56 -17.06
CA HIS A 145 -7.57 -13.45 -17.29
C HIS A 145 -6.22 -13.66 -16.59
N PRO A 146 -5.10 -13.22 -17.19
CA PRO A 146 -3.78 -13.31 -16.56
C PRO A 146 -3.58 -12.23 -15.49
N VAL A 147 -2.55 -12.41 -14.66
CA VAL A 147 -2.06 -11.36 -13.75
C VAL A 147 -1.68 -10.09 -14.54
N GLY A 148 -1.86 -8.93 -13.93
CA GLY A 148 -1.71 -7.62 -14.56
C GLY A 148 -2.96 -7.10 -15.27
N THR A 149 -3.99 -7.94 -15.47
CA THR A 149 -5.27 -7.50 -16.04
C THR A 149 -5.96 -6.51 -15.12
N ARG A 150 -6.37 -5.36 -15.66
CA ARG A 150 -7.18 -4.37 -14.96
C ARG A 150 -8.64 -4.83 -14.92
N VAL A 151 -9.24 -4.77 -13.74
CA VAL A 151 -10.65 -5.13 -13.51
C VAL A 151 -11.39 -3.94 -12.89
N SER A 152 -12.68 -3.84 -13.21
CA SER A 152 -13.62 -2.88 -12.64
C SER A 152 -14.72 -3.65 -11.92
N LEU A 153 -14.77 -3.54 -10.59
CA LEU A 153 -15.61 -4.36 -9.72
C LEU A 153 -16.90 -3.63 -9.35
N THR A 154 -18.05 -4.28 -9.50
CA THR A 154 -19.34 -3.76 -9.06
C THR A 154 -20.08 -4.82 -8.26
N GLY A 155 -20.66 -4.45 -7.12
CA GLY A 155 -21.44 -5.33 -6.24
C GLY A 155 -20.91 -5.36 -4.82
N THR A 156 -21.22 -6.42 -4.09
CA THR A 156 -20.96 -6.53 -2.66
C THR A 156 -19.53 -7.01 -2.33
N MET A 157 -18.89 -6.35 -1.36
CA MET A 157 -17.66 -6.82 -0.72
C MET A 157 -17.80 -6.81 0.81
N VAL A 158 -17.03 -7.66 1.47
CA VAL A 158 -16.86 -7.61 2.93
C VAL A 158 -15.53 -6.95 3.24
N VAL A 159 -15.51 -6.07 4.21
CA VAL A 159 -14.30 -5.43 4.71
C VAL A 159 -13.89 -6.09 6.00
N ALA A 160 -12.64 -6.53 6.08
CA ALA A 160 -12.05 -7.04 7.31
C ALA A 160 -10.54 -6.82 7.27
N ARG A 161 -9.92 -6.50 8.41
CA ARG A 161 -8.47 -6.32 8.52
C ARG A 161 -7.94 -6.88 9.83
N ASP A 162 -6.77 -6.43 10.25
CA ASP A 162 -5.90 -6.97 11.31
C ASP A 162 -6.67 -7.59 12.51
N LEU A 163 -7.44 -6.79 13.29
CA LEU A 163 -8.14 -7.29 14.48
C LEU A 163 -9.32 -8.22 14.15
N ALA A 164 -10.09 -7.93 13.09
CA ALA A 164 -11.16 -8.81 12.64
C ALA A 164 -10.62 -10.18 12.18
N HIS A 165 -9.50 -10.21 11.46
CA HIS A 165 -8.83 -11.45 11.06
C HIS A 165 -8.35 -12.25 12.27
N ALA A 166 -7.80 -11.58 13.28
CA ALA A 166 -7.38 -12.24 14.52
C ALA A 166 -8.58 -12.90 15.24
N LYS A 167 -9.70 -12.19 15.42
CA LYS A 167 -10.92 -12.75 16.02
C LYS A 167 -11.46 -13.95 15.21
N ILE A 168 -11.48 -13.85 13.89
CA ILE A 168 -11.97 -14.93 13.02
C ILE A 168 -11.05 -16.15 13.07
N ARG A 169 -9.73 -15.93 13.15
CA ARG A 169 -8.77 -17.02 13.38
C ARG A 169 -9.04 -17.70 14.71
N ASP A 170 -9.24 -16.93 15.79
CA ASP A 170 -9.51 -17.50 17.12
C ASP A 170 -10.78 -18.35 17.14
N ARG A 171 -11.81 -17.98 16.36
CA ARG A 171 -13.02 -18.80 16.15
C ARG A 171 -12.70 -20.12 15.46
N LEU A 172 -11.93 -20.10 14.38
CA LEU A 172 -11.48 -21.34 13.71
C LEU A 172 -10.62 -22.21 14.63
N ASP A 173 -9.75 -21.60 15.46
CA ASP A 173 -8.95 -22.30 16.47
C ASP A 173 -9.82 -22.98 17.53
N ALA A 174 -10.95 -22.38 17.89
CA ALA A 174 -11.95 -22.94 18.79
C ALA A 174 -12.85 -24.02 18.13
N GLY A 175 -12.64 -24.34 16.84
CA GLY A 175 -13.46 -25.29 16.10
C GLY A 175 -14.80 -24.72 15.59
N GLU A 176 -15.01 -23.41 15.68
CA GLU A 176 -16.18 -22.76 15.09
C GLU A 176 -16.05 -22.68 13.56
N PRO A 177 -17.18 -22.65 12.82
CA PRO A 177 -17.14 -22.50 11.37
C PRO A 177 -16.66 -21.10 10.95
N LEU A 178 -16.05 -21.04 9.75
CA LEU A 178 -15.71 -19.77 9.13
C LEU A 178 -16.99 -18.95 8.85
N PRO A 179 -17.02 -17.65 9.17
CA PRO A 179 -18.20 -16.82 8.94
C PRO A 179 -18.64 -16.79 7.48
N ASP A 180 -19.94 -16.88 7.24
CA ASP A 180 -20.54 -16.92 5.90
C ASP A 180 -20.11 -15.74 5.02
N TYR A 181 -19.94 -14.57 5.61
CA TYR A 181 -19.55 -13.37 4.87
C TYR A 181 -18.16 -13.49 4.23
N LEU A 182 -17.23 -14.29 4.79
CA LEU A 182 -15.92 -14.56 4.17
C LEU A 182 -15.98 -15.65 3.10
N ARG A 183 -17.02 -16.48 3.10
CA ARG A 183 -17.25 -17.54 2.12
C ARG A 183 -18.02 -17.06 0.90
N ARG A 184 -18.84 -16.02 1.08
CA ARG A 184 -19.77 -15.52 0.04
C ARG A 184 -19.23 -14.33 -0.74
N TYR A 185 -18.41 -13.48 -0.14
CA TYR A 185 -18.00 -12.21 -0.73
C TYR A 185 -16.47 -12.08 -0.85
N PRO A 186 -15.96 -11.29 -1.82
CA PRO A 186 -14.58 -10.84 -1.78
C PRO A 186 -14.26 -10.08 -0.50
N VAL A 187 -13.04 -10.25 0.02
CA VAL A 187 -12.59 -9.66 1.28
C VAL A 187 -11.68 -8.49 1.00
N TYR A 188 -12.18 -7.28 1.22
CA TYR A 188 -11.44 -6.02 1.12
C TYR A 188 -10.73 -5.70 2.42
N TYR A 189 -9.39 -5.59 2.39
CA TYR A 189 -8.63 -5.20 3.57
C TYR A 189 -8.55 -3.68 3.63
N ALA A 190 -9.39 -3.08 4.45
CA ALA A 190 -9.44 -1.64 4.64
C ALA A 190 -10.04 -1.28 6.01
N GLY A 191 -9.90 0.00 6.38
CA GLY A 191 -10.63 0.59 7.50
C GLY A 191 -11.05 2.02 7.11
N PRO A 192 -12.33 2.38 7.21
CA PRO A 192 -12.81 3.68 6.74
C PRO A 192 -12.41 4.80 7.70
N ALA A 193 -12.18 5.99 7.15
CA ALA A 193 -12.24 7.22 7.93
C ALA A 193 -13.69 7.54 8.35
N LYS A 194 -13.86 8.53 9.24
CA LYS A 194 -15.20 9.01 9.64
C LYS A 194 -16.00 9.45 8.42
N ARG A 195 -17.28 9.04 8.37
CA ARG A 195 -18.23 9.43 7.32
C ARG A 195 -18.64 10.89 7.49
N PRO A 196 -18.43 11.76 6.49
CA PRO A 196 -19.00 13.11 6.49
C PRO A 196 -20.52 13.08 6.35
N ASP A 197 -21.19 14.11 6.86
CA ASP A 197 -22.64 14.26 6.72
C ASP A 197 -23.03 14.38 5.24
N GLY A 198 -24.07 13.65 4.84
CA GLY A 198 -24.54 13.63 3.45
C GLY A 198 -23.74 12.75 2.48
N TYR A 199 -22.65 12.11 2.93
CA TYR A 199 -21.85 11.20 2.11
C TYR A 199 -22.13 9.73 2.44
N ALA A 200 -22.01 8.84 1.44
CA ALA A 200 -22.16 7.40 1.62
C ALA A 200 -21.04 6.80 2.50
N SER A 201 -19.81 7.29 2.34
CA SER A 201 -18.61 6.81 3.04
C SER A 201 -17.64 7.95 3.36
N GLY A 202 -16.83 7.78 4.40
CA GLY A 202 -15.58 8.54 4.54
C GLY A 202 -14.49 7.99 3.63
N SER A 203 -13.32 8.64 3.56
CA SER A 203 -12.17 8.14 2.81
C SER A 203 -11.85 6.68 3.16
N PHE A 204 -11.77 5.80 2.16
CA PHE A 204 -11.78 4.36 2.39
C PHE A 204 -10.90 3.57 1.42
N GLY A 205 -9.60 3.86 1.43
CA GLY A 205 -8.61 3.17 0.61
C GLY A 205 -8.10 1.84 1.23
N PRO A 206 -7.38 1.03 0.44
CA PRO A 206 -6.86 -0.27 0.86
C PRO A 206 -5.79 -0.13 1.94
N THR A 207 -5.66 -1.17 2.78
CA THR A 207 -4.51 -1.37 3.66
C THR A 207 -3.51 -2.38 3.08
N THR A 208 -2.31 -2.46 3.64
CA THR A 208 -1.25 -3.37 3.18
C THR A 208 -1.67 -4.83 3.31
N GLY A 209 -1.76 -5.56 2.19
CA GLY A 209 -2.19 -6.96 2.17
C GLY A 209 -1.26 -7.91 2.93
N GLY A 210 0.06 -7.63 2.89
CA GLY A 210 1.10 -8.43 3.54
C GLY A 210 0.86 -8.75 5.03
N ARG A 211 0.17 -7.87 5.76
CA ARG A 211 -0.12 -8.10 7.20
C ARG A 211 -1.13 -9.21 7.46
N MET A 212 -1.90 -9.58 6.44
CA MET A 212 -2.91 -10.65 6.52
C MET A 212 -2.40 -11.98 5.92
N ASP A 213 -1.15 -12.05 5.46
CA ASP A 213 -0.60 -13.23 4.77
C ASP A 213 -0.71 -14.52 5.60
N SER A 214 -0.48 -14.43 6.91
CA SER A 214 -0.53 -15.58 7.82
C SER A 214 -1.92 -16.21 8.00
N TYR A 215 -2.99 -15.52 7.59
CA TYR A 215 -4.36 -16.03 7.71
C TYR A 215 -4.86 -16.73 6.44
N VAL A 216 -4.25 -16.43 5.28
CA VAL A 216 -4.83 -16.76 3.97
C VAL A 216 -5.01 -18.26 3.79
N GLU A 217 -3.95 -19.05 4.02
CA GLU A 217 -4.00 -20.49 3.79
C GLU A 217 -5.10 -21.16 4.59
N ARG A 218 -5.16 -20.84 5.88
CA ARG A 218 -6.15 -21.42 6.78
C ARG A 218 -7.58 -21.02 6.44
N PHE A 219 -7.79 -19.76 6.05
CA PHE A 219 -9.12 -19.27 5.65
C PHE A 219 -9.57 -19.91 4.33
N GLN A 220 -8.66 -20.07 3.36
CA GLN A 220 -8.95 -20.71 2.09
C GLN A 220 -9.17 -22.22 2.22
N ALA A 221 -8.41 -22.89 3.09
CA ALA A 221 -8.65 -24.29 3.44
C ALA A 221 -10.04 -24.49 4.09
N ALA A 222 -10.53 -23.50 4.84
CA ALA A 222 -11.89 -23.46 5.38
C ALA A 222 -12.97 -22.94 4.40
N GLY A 223 -12.60 -22.69 3.14
CA GLY A 223 -13.52 -22.31 2.06
C GLY A 223 -13.89 -20.83 1.98
N GLY A 224 -13.16 -19.92 2.62
CA GLY A 224 -13.37 -18.47 2.50
C GLY A 224 -12.11 -17.68 2.20
N SER A 225 -12.23 -16.36 2.10
CA SER A 225 -11.13 -15.47 1.66
C SER A 225 -10.50 -15.90 0.31
N LEU A 226 -11.34 -16.45 -0.59
CA LEU A 226 -10.91 -16.93 -1.90
C LEU A 226 -10.68 -15.81 -2.90
N VAL A 227 -11.29 -14.64 -2.70
CA VAL A 227 -10.97 -13.42 -3.46
C VAL A 227 -10.64 -12.34 -2.45
N MET A 228 -9.40 -11.85 -2.48
CA MET A 228 -8.88 -10.87 -1.54
C MET A 228 -8.59 -9.57 -2.28
N LEU A 229 -8.85 -8.42 -1.67
CA LEU A 229 -8.56 -7.12 -2.26
C LEU A 229 -7.83 -6.23 -1.26
N ALA A 230 -6.66 -5.70 -1.63
CA ALA A 230 -5.84 -4.85 -0.76
C ALA A 230 -4.85 -4.02 -1.59
N LYS A 231 -3.76 -3.53 -0.99
CA LYS A 231 -2.62 -2.94 -1.72
C LYS A 231 -1.29 -3.56 -1.34
N GLY A 232 -0.33 -3.47 -2.26
CA GLY A 232 1.04 -3.97 -2.12
C GLY A 232 1.22 -5.41 -2.57
N ASN A 233 2.48 -5.82 -2.71
CA ASN A 233 2.87 -7.20 -2.97
C ASN A 233 2.61 -8.10 -1.76
N ARG A 234 2.57 -9.42 -1.98
CA ARG A 234 2.32 -10.42 -0.93
C ARG A 234 3.42 -11.49 -0.92
N SER A 235 3.48 -12.27 0.14
CA SER A 235 4.42 -13.37 0.26
C SER A 235 4.07 -14.54 -0.65
N ASP A 236 5.09 -15.35 -0.95
CA ASP A 236 4.94 -16.61 -1.68
C ASP A 236 3.94 -17.59 -1.03
N ALA A 237 3.70 -17.48 0.28
CA ALA A 237 2.72 -18.31 0.97
C ALA A 237 1.31 -18.07 0.43
N VAL A 238 0.96 -16.80 0.19
CA VAL A 238 -0.34 -16.40 -0.40
C VAL A 238 -0.46 -16.91 -1.82
N ARG A 239 0.60 -16.79 -2.63
CA ARG A 239 0.65 -17.30 -4.00
C ARG A 239 0.39 -18.80 -4.06
N ARG A 240 1.10 -19.58 -3.24
CA ARG A 240 0.90 -21.04 -3.16
C ARG A 240 -0.49 -21.42 -2.67
N SER A 241 -1.02 -20.67 -1.71
CA SER A 241 -2.38 -20.89 -1.20
C SER A 241 -3.43 -20.62 -2.27
N CYS A 242 -3.32 -19.52 -3.02
CA CYS A 242 -4.20 -19.22 -4.15
C CYS A 242 -4.16 -20.34 -5.20
N GLN A 243 -2.97 -20.85 -5.52
CA GLN A 243 -2.82 -22.00 -6.42
C GLN A 243 -3.50 -23.28 -5.89
N ALA A 244 -3.40 -23.55 -4.59
CA ALA A 244 -3.94 -24.76 -3.96
C ALA A 244 -5.48 -24.74 -3.83
N HIS A 245 -6.07 -23.57 -3.59
CA HIS A 245 -7.51 -23.43 -3.31
C HIS A 245 -8.29 -22.71 -4.41
N GLY A 246 -7.61 -22.35 -5.51
CA GLY A 246 -8.15 -21.55 -6.62
C GLY A 246 -8.55 -20.14 -6.18
N GLY A 247 -7.73 -19.51 -5.34
CA GLY A 247 -7.94 -18.15 -4.84
C GLY A 247 -7.33 -17.09 -5.74
N PHE A 248 -7.66 -15.82 -5.46
CA PHE A 248 -7.18 -14.65 -6.17
C PHE A 248 -6.81 -13.53 -5.20
N TYR A 249 -5.78 -12.75 -5.54
CA TYR A 249 -5.50 -11.48 -4.90
C TYR A 249 -5.60 -10.35 -5.93
N LEU A 250 -6.48 -9.39 -5.65
CA LEU A 250 -6.69 -8.18 -6.40
C LEU A 250 -5.97 -7.01 -5.73
N GLY A 251 -5.11 -6.32 -6.48
CA GLY A 251 -4.44 -5.11 -6.03
C GLY A 251 -5.26 -3.89 -6.40
N SER A 252 -5.73 -3.13 -5.40
CA SER A 252 -6.28 -1.79 -5.60
C SER A 252 -5.18 -0.72 -5.48
N ILE A 253 -5.46 0.45 -6.04
CA ILE A 253 -4.57 1.61 -5.98
C ILE A 253 -4.54 2.13 -4.54
N GLY A 254 -3.36 2.09 -3.92
CA GLY A 254 -3.12 2.69 -2.61
C GLY A 254 -2.98 4.21 -2.69
N GLY A 255 -3.66 4.95 -1.83
CA GLY A 255 -3.56 6.42 -1.78
C GLY A 255 -4.88 7.17 -2.04
N PRO A 256 -5.59 6.97 -3.17
CA PRO A 256 -6.74 7.79 -3.58
C PRO A 256 -8.04 7.47 -2.81
N ALA A 257 -7.96 7.36 -1.48
CA ALA A 257 -9.04 6.94 -0.60
C ALA A 257 -10.29 7.83 -0.67
N ALA A 258 -10.12 9.14 -0.89
CA ALA A 258 -11.23 10.08 -1.02
C ALA A 258 -12.01 9.86 -2.33
N ARG A 259 -11.30 9.62 -3.45
CA ARG A 259 -11.93 9.32 -4.75
C ARG A 259 -12.64 7.97 -4.73
N LEU A 260 -12.02 6.94 -4.15
CA LEU A 260 -12.68 5.63 -3.98
C LEU A 260 -13.98 5.76 -3.15
N ALA A 261 -13.97 6.56 -2.09
CA ALA A 261 -15.15 6.79 -1.27
C ALA A 261 -16.25 7.57 -2.00
N GLN A 262 -15.88 8.58 -2.78
CA GLN A 262 -16.82 9.44 -3.49
C GLN A 262 -17.42 8.77 -4.72
N ASP A 263 -16.59 8.08 -5.50
CA ASP A 263 -16.97 7.60 -6.83
C ASP A 263 -17.40 6.12 -6.80
N CYS A 264 -16.82 5.30 -5.92
CA CYS A 264 -16.97 3.85 -5.99
C CYS A 264 -17.82 3.25 -4.86
N ILE A 265 -17.79 3.81 -3.65
CA ILE A 265 -18.47 3.19 -2.48
C ILE A 265 -19.85 3.80 -2.28
N THR A 266 -20.89 2.99 -2.46
CA THR A 266 -22.29 3.47 -2.43
C THR A 266 -23.00 3.18 -1.11
N SER A 267 -22.52 2.23 -0.31
CA SER A 267 -23.04 1.96 1.03
C SER A 267 -22.00 1.30 1.94
N VAL A 268 -22.14 1.51 3.25
CA VAL A 268 -21.30 0.91 4.30
C VAL A 268 -22.19 0.52 5.48
N GLU A 269 -22.14 -0.75 5.87
CA GLU A 269 -22.87 -1.32 7.01
C GLU A 269 -21.92 -2.11 7.91
N THR A 270 -22.06 -2.01 9.23
CA THR A 270 -21.33 -2.86 10.16
C THR A 270 -22.01 -4.22 10.29
N VAL A 271 -21.25 -5.29 10.06
CA VAL A 271 -21.73 -6.68 10.11
C VAL A 271 -21.42 -7.32 11.47
N GLU A 272 -20.18 -7.20 11.91
CA GLU A 272 -19.71 -7.84 13.15
C GLU A 272 -18.57 -7.02 13.77
N TYR A 273 -18.35 -7.21 15.07
CA TYR A 273 -17.28 -6.57 15.85
C TYR A 273 -17.31 -5.03 15.81
N GLY A 274 -18.50 -4.43 15.93
CA GLY A 274 -18.67 -2.97 15.92
C GLY A 274 -17.85 -2.24 17.00
N GLU A 275 -17.52 -2.93 18.10
CA GLU A 275 -16.64 -2.43 19.15
C GLU A 275 -15.20 -2.16 18.68
N LEU A 276 -14.78 -2.72 17.54
CA LEU A 276 -13.45 -2.51 16.95
C LEU A 276 -13.34 -1.21 16.13
N GLY A 277 -14.42 -0.43 16.03
CA GLY A 277 -14.44 0.83 15.30
C GLY A 277 -14.08 0.65 13.82
N MET A 278 -13.00 1.28 13.35
CA MET A 278 -12.56 1.20 11.95
C MET A 278 -12.04 -0.19 11.53
N GLU A 279 -11.83 -1.10 12.49
CA GLU A 279 -11.44 -2.49 12.23
C GLU A 279 -12.58 -3.50 12.37
N ALA A 280 -13.82 -3.02 12.53
CA ALA A 280 -15.01 -3.87 12.48
C ALA A 280 -15.13 -4.60 11.13
N VAL A 281 -15.91 -5.69 11.10
CA VAL A 281 -16.30 -6.30 9.83
C VAL A 281 -17.41 -5.46 9.24
N LEU A 282 -17.20 -4.97 8.02
CA LEU A 282 -18.18 -4.16 7.31
C LEU A 282 -18.65 -4.87 6.05
N LYS A 283 -19.85 -4.55 5.59
CA LYS A 283 -20.35 -4.90 4.26
C LYS A 283 -20.48 -3.61 3.47
N ILE A 284 -19.90 -3.61 2.28
CA ILE A 284 -19.96 -2.45 1.39
C ILE A 284 -20.53 -2.87 0.04
N HIS A 285 -21.24 -1.96 -0.59
CA HIS A 285 -21.55 -2.06 -2.01
C HIS A 285 -20.67 -1.09 -2.78
N VAL A 286 -20.05 -1.58 -3.86
CA VAL A 286 -19.20 -0.78 -4.73
C VAL A 286 -19.69 -0.75 -6.16
N LYS A 287 -19.30 0.29 -6.89
CA LYS A 287 -19.52 0.45 -8.32
C LYS A 287 -18.22 0.91 -8.96
N ASP A 288 -17.89 0.33 -10.11
CA ASP A 288 -16.73 0.69 -10.93
C ASP A 288 -15.40 0.76 -10.12
N PHE A 289 -15.23 -0.13 -9.14
CA PHE A 289 -14.09 -0.11 -8.23
C PHE A 289 -12.85 -0.67 -8.92
N PRO A 290 -11.75 0.10 -9.06
CA PRO A 290 -10.59 -0.33 -9.84
C PRO A 290 -9.68 -1.28 -9.05
N ALA A 291 -9.26 -2.36 -9.71
CA ALA A 291 -8.22 -3.25 -9.23
C ALA A 291 -7.44 -3.91 -10.38
N PHE A 292 -6.38 -4.64 -10.03
CA PHE A 292 -5.60 -5.49 -10.93
C PHE A 292 -5.56 -6.91 -10.39
N ILE A 293 -5.58 -7.92 -11.26
CA ILE A 293 -5.28 -9.30 -10.85
C ILE A 293 -3.78 -9.36 -10.51
N VAL A 294 -3.43 -9.48 -9.24
CA VAL A 294 -2.02 -9.52 -8.80
C VAL A 294 -1.56 -10.97 -8.64
N ILE A 295 -2.35 -11.81 -7.98
CA ILE A 295 -2.09 -13.26 -7.87
C ILE A 295 -3.31 -13.99 -8.41
N ASP A 296 -3.06 -14.97 -9.27
CA ASP A 296 -4.11 -15.82 -9.85
C ASP A 296 -4.20 -17.20 -9.17
N ASP A 297 -5.17 -17.98 -9.60
CA ASP A 297 -5.44 -19.36 -9.17
C ASP A 297 -4.45 -20.39 -9.74
N LYS A 298 -3.46 -19.96 -10.52
CA LYS A 298 -2.47 -20.81 -11.20
C LYS A 298 -1.08 -20.68 -10.59
N GLY A 299 -0.93 -19.80 -9.60
CA GLY A 299 0.31 -19.55 -8.88
C GLY A 299 1.23 -18.53 -9.56
N HIS A 300 0.70 -17.70 -10.47
CA HIS A 300 1.38 -16.53 -11.01
C HIS A 300 1.23 -15.34 -10.05
N ASP A 301 2.21 -14.43 -10.07
CA ASP A 301 2.23 -13.21 -9.27
C ASP A 301 2.82 -12.08 -10.12
N PHE A 302 2.08 -10.98 -10.25
CA PHE A 302 2.47 -9.78 -11.00
C PHE A 302 3.82 -9.20 -10.55
N TYR A 303 4.12 -9.27 -9.25
CA TYR A 303 5.34 -8.69 -8.69
C TYR A 303 6.53 -9.65 -8.72
N ARG A 304 6.33 -10.90 -9.09
CA ARG A 304 7.40 -11.89 -9.10
C ARG A 304 8.29 -11.66 -10.33
N ASN A 305 9.48 -11.13 -10.07
CA ASN A 305 10.50 -10.89 -11.07
C ASN A 305 11.88 -11.30 -10.50
N ASP A 306 12.74 -11.90 -11.32
CA ASP A 306 14.03 -12.46 -10.88
C ASP A 306 15.10 -11.40 -10.55
N ARG A 307 14.77 -10.11 -10.67
CA ARG A 307 15.68 -8.96 -10.54
C ARG A 307 15.29 -8.00 -9.41
N THR A 308 15.27 -8.50 -8.18
CA THR A 308 14.97 -7.66 -6.99
C THR A 308 16.21 -7.14 -6.26
N SER A 309 17.42 -7.53 -6.68
CA SER A 309 18.66 -6.99 -6.13
C SER A 309 19.19 -5.83 -6.97
N LEU A 310 19.43 -4.69 -6.30
CA LEU A 310 20.16 -3.55 -6.86
C LEU A 310 21.56 -3.54 -6.26
N THR A 311 22.56 -3.51 -7.13
CA THR A 311 23.95 -3.26 -6.75
C THR A 311 24.34 -1.88 -7.27
N ILE A 312 24.73 -0.99 -6.36
CA ILE A 312 25.23 0.35 -6.69
C ILE A 312 26.70 0.40 -6.25
N GLY A 313 27.59 0.72 -7.19
CA GLY A 313 29.04 0.69 -6.98
C GLY A 313 29.67 -0.69 -7.21
N ALA A 314 31.00 -0.76 -7.12
CA ALA A 314 31.74 -2.01 -7.21
C ALA A 314 31.64 -2.79 -5.88
N ILE A 315 31.53 -4.12 -5.95
CA ILE A 315 31.71 -4.98 -4.78
C ILE A 315 33.15 -4.77 -4.29
N PRO A 316 33.39 -4.36 -3.03
CA PRO A 316 34.73 -4.29 -2.49
C PRO A 316 35.38 -5.68 -2.65
N GLN A 317 36.55 -5.74 -3.31
CA GLN A 317 37.36 -6.95 -3.36
C GLN A 317 37.87 -7.32 -1.98
#